data_AF-A0A370AR37-F1
#
_entry.id   AF-A0A370AR37-F1
#
_cell.length_a   1.000
_cell.length_b   1.000
_cell.length_c   1.000
_cell.angle_alpha   90.00
_cell.angle_beta   90.00
_cell.angle_gamma   90.00
#
_symmetry.space_group_name_H-M   'P 1'
#
loop_
_entity.id
_entity.type
_entity.pdbx_description
1 polymer ?
#
loop_
_entity_poly.entity_id
_entity_poly.type
_entity_poly.pdbx_seq_one_letter_code
_entity_poly.pdbx_strand_id
1 'polypeptide(L)'
;MRLEIPLARKGYPIKYHSMSIYATNSLAFLSIYATIDYKGESFVILINERKMLKETKKYNKAGKELEAFKVVLKNCKATCFREFKEQFPSADRVGDKEVEVCIDINRNVYRLIIKNYYGEQRTVFKEFLTHDAYMRKYRS
;
A
#
# COMPACT_ATOMS: atom_id res chain seq x y z
N MET A 1 -10.75 27.78 17.96
CA MET A 1 -9.82 26.91 18.73
C MET A 1 -8.49 26.90 17.99
N ARG A 2 -7.46 27.53 18.56
CA ARG A 2 -6.10 27.59 18.00
C ARG A 2 -5.40 26.30 18.41
N LEU A 3 -5.03 25.44 17.46
CA LEU A 3 -4.20 24.27 17.72
C LEU A 3 -2.74 24.71 17.70
N GLU A 4 -2.10 24.74 18.87
CA GLU A 4 -0.66 24.89 18.99
C GLU A 4 0.02 23.62 18.47
N ILE A 5 0.81 23.76 17.41
CA ILE A 5 1.65 22.69 16.87
C ILE A 5 2.95 22.69 17.68
N PRO A 6 3.37 21.55 18.28
CA PRO A 6 4.58 21.52 19.08
C PRO A 6 5.80 21.92 18.24
N LEU A 7 6.55 22.88 18.80
CA LEU A 7 7.75 23.50 18.25
C LEU A 7 8.74 22.47 17.70
N ALA A 8 9.19 22.75 16.49
CA ALA A 8 10.34 22.14 15.84
C ALA A 8 11.50 21.95 16.83
N ARG A 9 12.02 20.73 16.94
CA ARG A 9 13.37 20.53 17.48
C ARG A 9 14.34 21.26 16.54
N LYS A 10 15.12 22.19 17.10
CA LYS A 10 16.11 23.04 16.42
C LYS A 10 16.85 22.26 15.31
N GLY A 11 16.72 22.72 14.07
CA GLY A 11 17.67 22.36 13.00
C GLY A 11 17.14 22.20 11.57
N TYR A 12 15.84 22.01 11.35
CA TYR A 12 15.35 21.71 9.99
C TYR A 12 14.05 22.46 9.64
N PRO A 13 13.98 23.20 8.52
CA PRO A 13 12.75 23.82 8.07
C PRO A 13 11.79 22.75 7.54
N ILE A 14 10.63 22.59 8.19
CA ILE A 14 9.51 21.80 7.67
C ILE A 14 8.78 22.68 6.66
N LYS A 15 8.88 22.37 5.36
CA LYS A 15 8.05 22.98 4.32
C LYS A 15 6.83 22.09 4.09
N TYR A 16 5.64 22.61 4.37
CA TYR A 16 4.38 21.95 4.02
C TYR A 16 4.07 22.24 2.55
N HIS A 17 4.03 21.21 1.69
CA HIS A 17 3.52 21.34 0.32
C HIS A 17 2.47 20.26 0.04
N SER A 18 1.29 20.73 -0.35
CA SER A 18 0.03 19.99 -0.63
C SER A 18 -0.60 19.22 0.54
N MET A 19 -1.59 19.85 1.17
CA MET A 19 -2.66 19.17 1.91
C MET A 19 -3.78 18.81 0.92
N SER A 20 -4.01 17.53 0.65
CA SER A 20 -5.23 17.09 -0.04
C SER A 20 -6.31 16.78 0.99
N ILE A 21 -7.23 17.72 1.20
CA ILE A 21 -8.43 17.51 2.03
C ILE A 21 -9.49 16.89 1.14
N TYR A 22 -9.82 15.62 1.35
CA TYR A 22 -11.03 15.02 0.77
C TYR A 22 -12.16 15.17 1.78
N ALA A 23 -13.07 16.10 1.53
CA ALA A 23 -14.32 16.21 2.27
C ALA A 23 -15.40 15.42 1.53
N THR A 24 -15.80 14.27 2.06
CA THR A 24 -17.05 13.61 1.64
C THR A 24 -18.14 13.97 2.64
N ASN A 25 -19.26 14.47 2.13
CA ASN A 25 -20.45 14.85 2.89
C ASN A 25 -21.13 13.61 3.50
N SER A 26 -20.65 13.15 4.66
CA SER A 26 -21.49 12.68 5.76
C SER A 26 -20.61 12.44 6.99
N LEU A 27 -21.11 12.95 8.12
CA LEU A 27 -20.65 12.79 9.50
C LEU A 27 -19.38 11.94 9.75
N ALA A 28 -18.34 12.65 10.17
CA ALA A 28 -17.27 12.23 11.10
C ALA A 28 -16.34 11.08 10.67
N PHE A 29 -15.21 11.43 10.03
CA PHE A 29 -13.84 11.19 10.52
C PHE A 29 -12.85 11.75 9.49
N LEU A 30 -12.38 12.99 9.70
CA LEU A 30 -11.27 13.55 8.92
C LEU A 30 -9.96 12.97 9.47
N SER A 31 -9.53 11.82 8.97
CA SER A 31 -8.16 11.34 9.24
C SER A 31 -7.20 12.15 8.36
N ILE A 32 -6.55 13.14 8.96
CA ILE A 32 -5.47 13.89 8.32
C ILE A 32 -4.25 12.97 8.28
N TYR A 33 -3.99 12.34 7.12
CA TYR A 33 -2.70 11.72 6.85
C TYR A 33 -1.79 12.80 6.27
N ALA A 34 -0.98 13.42 7.13
CA ALA A 34 0.11 14.27 6.68
C ALA A 34 1.24 13.37 6.16
N THR A 35 1.43 13.32 4.85
CA THR A 35 2.65 12.76 4.25
C THR A 35 3.75 13.78 4.48
N ILE A 36 4.67 13.49 5.41
CA ILE A 36 5.82 14.37 5.64
C ILE A 36 6.87 14.02 4.60
N ASP A 37 6.94 14.81 3.52
CA ASP A 37 8.00 14.75 2.51
C ASP A 37 9.32 15.25 3.11
N TYR A 38 10.08 14.34 3.72
CA TYR A 38 11.48 14.57 4.00
C TYR A 38 12.26 14.40 2.68
N LYS A 39 12.58 15.53 2.03
CA LYS A 39 13.43 15.59 0.82
C LYS A 39 12.88 14.90 -0.44
N GLY A 40 11.65 15.17 -0.86
CA GLY A 40 11.19 14.88 -2.23
C GLY A 40 11.29 13.41 -2.68
N GLU A 41 11.42 12.47 -1.75
CA GLU A 41 11.32 11.04 -2.00
C GLU A 41 9.91 10.62 -1.65
N SER A 42 9.05 10.52 -2.66
CA SER A 42 7.72 9.93 -2.49
C SER A 42 7.88 8.43 -2.23
N PHE A 43 7.41 8.00 -1.05
CA PHE A 43 7.36 6.58 -0.67
C PHE A 43 5.95 6.04 -0.88
N VAL A 44 5.82 4.80 -1.33
CA VAL A 44 4.50 4.18 -1.45
C VAL A 44 3.91 3.89 -0.08
N ILE A 45 2.67 4.32 0.14
CA ILE A 45 1.95 4.13 1.39
C ILE A 45 1.00 2.93 1.27
N LEU A 46 1.16 1.93 2.14
CA LEU A 46 0.17 0.87 2.35
C LEU A 46 -0.95 1.35 3.29
N ILE A 47 -2.08 1.75 2.72
CA ILE A 47 -3.15 2.47 3.43
C ILE A 47 -3.76 1.69 4.59
N ASN A 48 -3.98 0.39 4.42
CA ASN A 48 -4.70 -0.46 5.37
C ASN A 48 -3.83 -1.62 5.88
N GLU A 49 -2.59 -1.33 6.26
CA GLU A 49 -1.63 -2.31 6.81
C GLU A 49 -2.21 -3.11 7.99
N ARG A 50 -2.97 -2.46 8.90
CA ARG A 50 -3.63 -3.16 10.02
C ARG A 50 -4.58 -4.26 9.57
N LYS A 51 -5.31 -4.03 8.46
CA LYS A 51 -6.20 -5.04 7.87
C LYS A 51 -5.38 -6.20 7.31
N MET A 52 -4.29 -5.90 6.59
CA MET A 52 -3.37 -6.91 6.07
C MET A 52 -2.87 -7.81 7.22
N LEU A 53 -2.31 -7.22 8.28
CA LEU A 53 -1.79 -7.97 9.43
C LEU A 53 -2.86 -8.85 10.09
N LYS A 54 -4.10 -8.35 10.24
CA LYS A 54 -5.20 -9.12 10.82
C LYS A 54 -5.56 -10.34 9.96
N GLU A 55 -5.68 -10.15 8.64
CA GLU A 55 -6.09 -11.22 7.73
C GLU A 55 -4.97 -12.23 7.44
N THR A 56 -3.72 -11.78 7.49
CA THR A 56 -2.56 -12.64 7.22
C THR A 56 -2.09 -13.42 8.45
N LYS A 57 -2.53 -13.06 9.66
CA LYS A 57 -2.13 -13.71 10.93
C LYS A 57 -2.32 -15.23 10.94
N LYS A 58 -3.35 -15.73 10.24
CA LYS A 58 -3.64 -17.19 10.13
C LYS A 58 -2.67 -17.95 9.21
N TYR A 59 -1.82 -17.26 8.45
CA TYR A 59 -0.86 -17.84 7.52
C TYR A 59 0.56 -17.72 8.11
N ASN A 60 0.85 -18.57 9.10
CA ASN A 60 2.11 -18.60 9.85
C ASN A 60 3.39 -18.65 8.99
N LYS A 61 3.32 -19.25 7.79
CA LYS A 61 4.45 -19.36 6.85
C LYS A 61 4.64 -18.15 5.93
N ALA A 62 3.75 -17.16 5.96
CA ALA A 62 3.82 -16.00 5.05
C ALA A 62 4.47 -14.76 5.68
N GLY A 63 4.76 -14.78 6.99
CA GLY A 63 5.16 -13.58 7.73
C GLY A 63 6.43 -12.92 7.21
N LYS A 64 7.49 -13.70 6.95
CA LYS A 64 8.78 -13.15 6.49
C LYS A 64 8.67 -12.53 5.10
N GLU A 65 7.98 -13.21 4.20
CA GLU A 65 7.75 -12.78 2.82
C GLU A 65 6.84 -11.55 2.75
N LEU A 66 5.85 -11.45 3.65
CA LEU A 66 5.00 -10.27 3.75
C LEU A 66 5.75 -9.05 4.29
N GLU A 67 6.65 -9.24 5.25
CA GLU A 67 7.54 -8.16 5.71
C GLU A 67 8.49 -7.72 4.59
N ALA A 68 9.11 -8.68 3.88
CA ALA A 68 9.96 -8.37 2.72
C ALA A 68 9.18 -7.60 1.65
N PHE A 69 7.95 -8.04 1.33
CA PHE A 69 7.06 -7.32 0.43
C PHE A 69 6.84 -5.87 0.87
N LYS A 70 6.53 -5.61 2.16
CA LYS A 70 6.32 -4.24 2.67
C LYS A 70 7.57 -3.37 2.55
N VAL A 71 8.75 -3.94 2.82
CA VAL A 71 10.02 -3.22 2.70
C VAL A 71 10.29 -2.82 1.25
N VAL A 72 10.11 -3.75 0.30
CA VAL A 72 10.27 -3.44 -1.13
C VAL A 72 9.20 -2.43 -1.57
N LEU A 73 7.95 -2.62 -1.16
CA LEU A 73 6.84 -1.75 -1.53
C LEU A 73 7.09 -0.31 -1.09
N LYS A 74 7.52 -0.08 0.16
CA LYS A 74 7.80 1.29 0.67
C LYS A 74 8.82 2.03 -0.19
N ASN A 75 9.79 1.32 -0.75
CA ASN A 75 10.85 1.87 -1.61
C ASN A 75 10.52 1.81 -3.11
N CYS A 76 9.34 1.29 -3.46
CA CYS A 76 8.88 1.24 -4.85
C CYS A 76 8.58 2.65 -5.34
N LYS A 77 9.06 2.98 -6.54
CA LYS A 77 8.80 4.26 -7.23
C LYS A 77 8.08 4.06 -8.56
N ALA A 78 7.43 2.91 -8.73
CA ALA A 78 6.75 2.57 -9.96
C ALA A 78 5.58 3.53 -10.23
N THR A 79 5.56 4.07 -11.44
CA THR A 79 4.50 4.95 -11.95
C THR A 79 3.50 4.21 -12.83
N CYS A 80 3.80 2.97 -13.20
CA CYS A 80 2.92 2.10 -13.96
C CYS A 80 3.12 0.62 -13.60
N PHE A 81 2.21 -0.24 -14.06
CA PHE A 81 2.29 -1.69 -13.80
C PHE A 81 3.58 -2.33 -14.35
N ARG A 82 4.10 -1.87 -15.48
CA ARG A 82 5.33 -2.42 -16.07
C ARG A 82 6.52 -2.27 -15.13
N GLU A 83 6.75 -1.06 -14.63
CA GLU A 83 7.80 -0.76 -13.64
C GLU A 83 7.56 -1.50 -12.32
N PHE A 84 6.30 -1.63 -11.90
CA PHE A 84 5.96 -2.40 -10.71
C PHE A 84 6.34 -3.87 -10.85
N LYS A 85 6.13 -4.45 -12.03
CA LYS A 85 6.49 -5.84 -12.34
C LYS A 85 7.99 -6.08 -12.39
N GLU A 86 8.79 -5.06 -12.69
CA GLU A 86 10.26 -5.16 -12.59
C GLU A 86 10.71 -5.35 -11.14
N GLN A 87 10.04 -4.70 -10.18
CA GLN A 87 10.32 -4.87 -8.75
C GLN A 87 9.67 -6.10 -8.13
N PHE A 88 8.51 -6.52 -8.68
CA PHE A 88 7.76 -7.69 -8.25
C PHE A 88 7.52 -8.61 -9.46
N PRO A 89 8.47 -9.49 -9.83
CA PRO A 89 8.39 -10.29 -11.06
C PRO A 89 7.15 -11.20 -11.14
N SER A 90 6.64 -11.66 -10.00
CA SER A 90 5.42 -12.47 -9.92
C SER A 90 4.12 -11.64 -10.02
N ALA A 91 4.23 -10.31 -10.18
CA ALA A 91 3.06 -9.45 -10.27
C ALA A 91 2.27 -9.74 -11.55
N ASP A 92 0.97 -9.99 -11.37
CA ASP A 92 0.03 -10.19 -12.46
C ASP A 92 -1.24 -9.35 -12.26
N ARG A 93 -1.88 -8.96 -13.36
CA ARG A 93 -3.15 -8.21 -13.29
C ARG A 93 -4.28 -9.16 -12.87
N VAL A 94 -5.20 -8.66 -12.06
CA VAL A 94 -6.40 -9.41 -11.65
C VAL A 94 -7.59 -8.97 -12.51
N GLY A 95 -7.94 -9.80 -13.49
CA GLY A 95 -8.94 -9.48 -14.50
C GLY A 95 -8.51 -8.29 -15.38
N ASP A 96 -9.49 -7.54 -15.90
CA ASP A 96 -9.23 -6.42 -16.81
C ASP A 96 -8.89 -5.10 -16.09
N LYS A 97 -8.66 -5.14 -14.77
CA LYS A 97 -8.41 -3.94 -13.96
C LYS A 97 -6.93 -3.65 -13.89
N GLU A 98 -6.51 -2.48 -14.37
CA GLU A 98 -5.10 -2.07 -14.37
C GLU A 98 -4.51 -1.87 -12.96
N VAL A 99 -5.37 -1.56 -11.98
CA VAL A 99 -4.96 -1.25 -10.61
C VAL A 99 -4.94 -2.47 -9.70
N GLU A 100 -5.68 -3.55 -10.01
CA GLU A 100 -5.72 -4.75 -9.16
C GLU A 100 -4.60 -5.72 -9.57
N VAL A 101 -3.69 -5.97 -8.63
CA VAL A 101 -2.49 -6.78 -8.86
C VAL A 101 -2.45 -7.94 -7.88
N CYS A 102 -2.08 -9.10 -8.40
CA CYS A 102 -1.83 -10.33 -7.69
C CYS A 102 -0.32 -10.53 -7.57
N ILE A 103 0.16 -10.89 -6.37
CA ILE A 103 1.56 -11.19 -6.12
C ILE A 103 1.65 -12.55 -5.43
N ASP A 104 2.53 -13.42 -5.93
CA ASP A 104 2.83 -14.70 -5.32
C ASP A 104 3.64 -14.51 -4.04
N ILE A 105 3.19 -15.13 -2.95
CA ILE A 105 3.85 -15.07 -1.65
C ILE A 105 4.18 -16.49 -1.18
N ASN A 106 5.36 -16.63 -0.56
CA ASN A 106 5.89 -17.90 -0.02
C ASN A 106 5.89 -19.01 -1.09
N ARG A 107 6.77 -18.88 -2.10
CA ARG A 107 6.95 -19.87 -3.18
C ARG A 107 5.63 -20.28 -3.84
N ASN A 108 4.83 -19.30 -4.25
CA ASN A 108 3.58 -19.51 -4.99
C ASN A 108 2.43 -20.18 -4.19
N VAL A 109 2.57 -20.34 -2.87
CA VAL A 109 1.52 -20.96 -2.02
C VAL A 109 0.35 -20.00 -1.79
N TYR A 110 0.63 -18.71 -1.62
CA TYR A 110 -0.37 -17.69 -1.32
C TYR A 110 -0.42 -16.62 -2.41
N ARG A 111 -1.55 -15.91 -2.44
CA ARG A 111 -1.82 -14.77 -3.30
C ARG A 111 -2.14 -13.54 -2.48
N LEU A 112 -1.29 -12.54 -2.62
CA LEU A 112 -1.53 -11.21 -2.11
C LEU A 112 -2.22 -10.38 -3.19
N ILE A 113 -3.44 -9.92 -2.90
CA ILE A 113 -4.19 -9.06 -3.81
C ILE A 113 -4.15 -7.64 -3.29
N ILE A 114 -3.67 -6.73 -4.12
CA ILE A 114 -3.55 -5.30 -3.81
C ILE A 114 -4.18 -4.45 -4.92
N LYS A 115 -4.53 -3.22 -4.55
CA LYS A 115 -4.80 -2.15 -5.51
C LYS A 115 -3.64 -1.16 -5.48
N ASN A 116 -3.00 -0.95 -6.62
CA ASN A 116 -1.94 0.04 -6.78
C ASN A 116 -2.47 1.25 -7.55
N TYR A 117 -2.46 2.40 -6.87
CA TYR A 117 -2.73 3.71 -7.45
C TYR A 117 -1.37 4.38 -7.71
N TYR A 118 -0.74 4.02 -8.83
CA TYR A 118 0.64 4.40 -9.12
C TYR A 118 0.87 5.92 -9.13
N GLY A 119 -0.05 6.69 -9.73
CA GLY A 119 0.04 8.15 -9.74
C GLY A 119 -0.03 8.80 -8.34
N GLU A 120 -0.64 8.11 -7.37
CA GLU A 120 -0.76 8.58 -5.99
C GLU A 120 0.32 8.01 -5.06
N GLN A 121 1.14 7.08 -5.55
CA GLN A 121 2.06 6.26 -4.73
C GLN A 121 1.31 5.64 -3.53
N ARG A 122 0.13 5.06 -3.79
CA ARG A 122 -0.72 4.42 -2.78
C ARG A 122 -1.02 2.99 -3.14
N THR A 123 -0.92 2.12 -2.14
CA THR A 123 -1.30 0.72 -2.23
C THR A 123 -2.36 0.40 -1.18
N VAL A 124 -3.41 -0.31 -1.60
CA VAL A 124 -4.46 -0.79 -0.71
C VAL A 124 -4.44 -2.31 -0.73
N PHE A 125 -4.27 -2.92 0.44
CA PHE A 125 -4.47 -4.35 0.62
C PHE A 125 -5.94 -4.71 0.41
N LYS A 126 -6.21 -5.66 -0.49
CA LYS A 126 -7.57 -6.13 -0.76
C LYS A 126 -7.85 -7.38 0.06
N GLU A 127 -7.08 -8.44 -0.16
CA GLU A 127 -7.25 -9.74 0.47
C GLU A 127 -6.00 -10.62 0.31
N PHE A 128 -5.94 -11.69 1.11
CA PHE A 128 -4.87 -12.70 1.07
C PHE A 128 -5.46 -14.12 1.03
N LEU A 129 -5.15 -14.85 -0.03
CA LEU A 129 -5.76 -16.13 -0.37
C LEU A 129 -4.73 -17.24 -0.57
N THR A 130 -5.17 -18.50 -0.53
CA THR A 130 -4.39 -19.61 -1.12
C THR A 130 -4.51 -19.58 -2.64
N HIS A 131 -3.61 -20.27 -3.34
CA HIS A 131 -3.69 -20.44 -4.80
C HIS A 131 -5.08 -20.94 -5.24
N ASP A 132 -5.61 -22.01 -4.64
CA ASP A 132 -6.90 -22.58 -5.03
C ASP A 132 -8.07 -21.62 -4.84
N ALA A 133 -8.06 -20.85 -3.74
CA ALA A 133 -9.09 -19.86 -3.47
C ALA A 133 -9.03 -18.70 -4.46
N TYR A 134 -7.82 -18.30 -4.88
CA TYR A 134 -7.63 -17.32 -5.94
C TYR A 134 -8.17 -17.85 -7.27
N MET A 135 -7.82 -19.08 -7.66
CA MET A 135 -8.28 -19.68 -8.92
C MET A 135 -9.80 -19.73 -9.00
N ARG A 136 -10.48 -20.19 -7.94
CA ARG A 136 -11.96 -20.23 -7.90
C ARG A 136 -12.63 -18.86 -8.00
N LYS A 137 -11.96 -17.79 -7.54
CA LYS A 137 -12.56 -16.46 -7.45
C LYS A 137 -12.28 -15.58 -8.67
N TYR A 138 -11.11 -15.72 -9.29
CA TYR A 138 -10.61 -14.78 -10.30
C TYR A 138 -10.32 -15.41 -11.66
N ARG A 139 -10.32 -16.75 -11.74
CA ARG A 139 -9.95 -17.50 -12.95
C ARG A 139 -10.97 -18.60 -13.29
N SER A 140 -12.14 -18.57 -12.65
CA SER A 140 -13.26 -19.47 -12.92
C SER A 140 -14.15 -18.97 -14.04
#